data_AF-A0A433EBT1-F1
#
_entry.id   AF-A0A433EBT1-F1
#
_cell.length_a   1.000
_cell.length_b   1.000
_cell.length_c   1.000
_cell.angle_alpha   90.00
_cell.angle_beta   90.00
_cell.angle_gamma   90.00
#
_symmetry.space_group_name_H-M   'P 1'
#
loop_
_entity.id
_entity.type
_entity.pdbx_description
1 polymer ?
#
loop_
_entity_poly.entity_id
_entity_poly.type
_entity_poly.pdbx_seq_one_letter_code
_entity_poly.pdbx_strand_id
1 'polypeptide(L)'
;MGAWGYKFYENDEAADWLHQFWDTKSFELLVKEVEQFDPRNENYDTIRVIAHILICFGSPYTCPEDFLDQRSIIIKRVLTILENMINPPNSDWEFLDIWDNDPEIISEVENQIIEIKKII
;
A
#
# COMPACT_ATOMS: atom_id res chain seq x y z
N MET A 1 -22.32 -2.31 9.86
CA MET A 1 -20.92 -2.02 9.49
C MET A 1 -20.92 -0.55 9.07
N GLY A 2 -20.39 0.33 9.90
CA GLY A 2 -20.46 1.79 9.68
C GLY A 2 -19.73 2.15 8.38
N ALA A 3 -20.20 3.15 7.64
CA ALA A 3 -19.69 3.48 6.29
C ALA A 3 -18.14 3.59 6.25
N TRP A 4 -17.50 2.59 5.66
CA TRP A 4 -16.07 2.59 5.35
C TRP A 4 -15.88 3.51 4.15
N GLY A 5 -14.86 4.36 4.19
CA GLY A 5 -14.59 5.31 3.13
C GLY A 5 -13.60 4.75 2.11
N TYR A 6 -13.46 5.41 0.97
CA TYR A 6 -12.60 4.95 -0.11
C TYR A 6 -11.11 5.14 0.17
N LYS A 7 -10.75 5.98 1.15
CA LYS A 7 -9.34 6.27 1.44
C LYS A 7 -8.68 5.10 2.14
N PHE A 8 -7.38 4.99 1.93
CA PHE A 8 -6.54 3.93 2.51
C PHE A 8 -6.56 3.85 4.05
N TYR A 9 -7.03 4.89 4.76
CA TYR A 9 -7.10 4.95 6.22
C TYR A 9 -8.53 4.94 6.77
N GLU A 10 -9.56 4.88 5.92
CA GLU A 10 -10.97 4.92 6.34
C GLU A 10 -11.51 3.50 6.56
N ASN A 11 -10.66 2.61 7.11
CA ASN A 11 -10.92 1.20 7.36
C ASN A 11 -10.19 0.71 8.64
N ASP A 12 -10.76 -0.27 9.36
CA ASP A 12 -10.21 -0.73 10.66
C ASP A 12 -8.86 -1.46 10.48
N GLU A 13 -8.67 -2.22 9.39
CA GLU A 13 -7.39 -2.92 9.11
C GLU A 13 -6.22 -1.92 9.04
N ALA A 14 -6.43 -0.81 8.33
CA ALA A 14 -5.47 0.27 8.21
C ALA A 14 -5.20 0.95 9.56
N ALA A 15 -6.25 1.16 10.36
CA ALA A 15 -6.11 1.76 11.68
C ALA A 15 -5.27 0.88 12.61
N ASP A 16 -5.55 -0.43 12.65
CA ASP A 16 -4.80 -1.41 13.43
C ASP A 16 -3.35 -1.53 12.95
N TRP A 17 -3.14 -1.60 11.64
CA TRP A 17 -1.79 -1.67 11.08
C TRP A 17 -0.98 -0.41 11.37
N LEU A 18 -1.58 0.79 11.23
CA LEU A 18 -0.94 2.06 11.57
C LEU A 18 -0.57 2.12 13.06
N HIS A 19 -1.45 1.64 13.95
CA HIS A 19 -1.15 1.58 15.37
C HIS A 19 0.12 0.74 15.63
N GLN A 20 0.21 -0.45 15.04
CA GLN A 20 1.39 -1.32 15.15
C GLN A 20 2.64 -0.68 14.53
N PHE A 21 2.51 -0.03 13.37
CA PHE A 21 3.62 0.65 12.71
C PHE A 21 4.19 1.77 13.59
N TRP A 22 3.35 2.58 14.23
CA TRP A 22 3.82 3.67 15.08
C TRP A 22 4.38 3.22 16.43
N ASP A 23 3.93 2.08 16.94
CA ASP A 23 4.50 1.48 18.14
C ASP A 23 5.90 0.89 17.87
N THR A 24 6.07 0.25 16.72
CA THR A 24 7.35 -0.37 16.32
C THR A 24 8.34 0.63 15.69
N LYS A 25 7.83 1.66 15.01
CA LYS A 25 8.58 2.67 14.23
C LYS A 25 9.57 2.06 13.23
N SER A 26 9.28 0.86 12.74
CA SER A 26 10.23 0.08 11.95
C SER A 26 9.81 0.00 10.49
N PHE A 27 10.70 0.46 9.61
CA PHE A 27 10.57 0.23 8.17
C PHE A 27 10.76 -1.25 7.82
N GLU A 28 11.30 -2.08 8.72
CA GLU A 28 11.34 -3.53 8.50
C GLU A 28 9.93 -4.15 8.47
N LEU A 29 8.97 -3.57 9.21
CA LEU A 29 7.59 -4.06 9.18
C LEU A 29 7.00 -3.90 7.78
N LEU A 30 7.13 -2.74 7.15
CA LEU A 30 6.60 -2.54 5.80
C LEU A 30 7.32 -3.40 4.76
N VAL A 31 8.64 -3.62 4.90
CA VAL A 31 9.41 -4.51 4.02
C VAL A 31 8.83 -5.90 4.06
N LYS A 32 8.65 -6.43 5.28
CA LYS A 32 8.09 -7.76 5.50
C LYS A 32 6.70 -7.92 4.89
N GLU A 33 5.81 -6.97 5.13
CA GLU A 33 4.44 -7.02 4.58
C GLU A 33 4.44 -6.97 3.04
N VAL A 34 5.30 -6.14 2.44
CA VAL A 34 5.41 -6.02 0.98
C VAL A 34 6.01 -7.28 0.34
N GLU A 35 6.99 -7.91 0.99
CA GLU A 35 7.61 -9.15 0.51
C GLU A 35 6.68 -10.35 0.65
N GLN A 36 5.88 -10.38 1.71
CA GLN A 36 4.96 -11.48 2.03
C GLN A 36 3.56 -11.29 1.41
N PHE A 37 3.33 -10.20 0.71
CA PHE A 37 2.05 -9.92 0.06
C PHE A 37 1.66 -11.04 -0.91
N ASP A 38 0.49 -11.61 -0.66
CA ASP A 38 -0.22 -12.56 -1.51
C ASP A 38 -1.64 -12.01 -1.75
N PRO A 39 -2.07 -11.80 -3.00
CA PRO A 39 -3.40 -11.26 -3.29
C PRO A 39 -4.55 -12.14 -2.76
N ARG A 40 -4.30 -13.43 -2.51
CA ARG A 40 -5.29 -14.36 -1.94
C ARG A 40 -5.57 -14.16 -0.45
N ASN A 41 -4.73 -13.40 0.24
CA ASN A 41 -4.90 -13.07 1.65
C ASN A 41 -5.71 -11.78 1.86
N GLU A 42 -6.12 -11.11 0.78
CA GLU A 42 -6.95 -9.89 0.82
C GLU A 42 -6.37 -8.69 1.59
N ASN A 43 -5.08 -8.69 1.95
CA ASN A 43 -4.40 -7.59 2.67
C ASN A 43 -4.11 -6.36 1.79
N TYR A 44 -5.07 -5.97 0.93
CA TYR A 44 -4.91 -4.86 -0.01
C TYR A 44 -4.82 -3.51 0.71
N ASP A 45 -5.61 -3.31 1.76
CA ASP A 45 -5.62 -2.05 2.51
C ASP A 45 -4.31 -1.80 3.25
N THR A 46 -3.70 -2.85 3.81
CA THR A 46 -2.34 -2.78 4.36
C THR A 46 -1.33 -2.24 3.33
N ILE A 47 -1.36 -2.72 2.08
CA ILE A 47 -0.45 -2.21 1.03
C ILE A 47 -0.76 -0.75 0.69
N ARG A 48 -2.04 -0.37 0.63
CA ARG A 48 -2.44 1.02 0.37
C ARG A 48 -1.97 1.96 1.49
N VAL A 49 -1.94 1.51 2.74
CA VAL A 49 -1.34 2.27 3.86
C VAL A 49 0.17 2.38 3.71
N ILE A 50 0.86 1.26 3.41
CA ILE A 50 2.31 1.24 3.19
C ILE A 50 2.70 2.19 2.05
N ALA A 51 1.91 2.21 0.97
CA ALA A 51 2.08 3.14 -0.13
C ALA A 51 2.08 4.59 0.35
N HIS A 52 1.13 4.97 1.21
CA HIS A 52 1.08 6.32 1.77
C HIS A 52 2.32 6.66 2.61
N ILE A 53 2.78 5.75 3.45
CA ILE A 53 3.99 5.95 4.25
C ILE A 53 5.21 6.16 3.35
N LEU A 54 5.34 5.37 2.29
CA LEU A 54 6.42 5.53 1.32
C LEU A 54 6.30 6.85 0.56
N ILE A 55 5.10 7.32 0.20
CA ILE A 55 4.91 8.64 -0.41
C ILE A 55 5.43 9.76 0.51
N CYS A 56 5.15 9.68 1.81
CA CYS A 56 5.57 10.69 2.77
C CYS A 56 7.06 10.60 3.14
N PHE A 57 7.59 9.38 3.28
CA PHE A 57 8.89 9.13 3.92
C PHE A 57 9.87 8.30 3.09
N GLY A 58 9.51 7.87 1.88
CA GLY A 58 10.32 7.02 1.01
C GLY A 58 11.34 7.77 0.15
N SER A 59 11.45 9.10 0.31
CA SER A 59 12.53 9.87 -0.30
C SER A 59 13.88 9.48 0.33
N PRO A 60 14.98 9.43 -0.43
CA PRO A 60 16.31 9.14 0.11
C PRO A 60 16.76 10.12 1.20
N TYR A 61 16.11 11.29 1.30
CA TYR A 61 16.42 12.31 2.30
C TYR A 61 15.57 12.21 3.57
N THR A 62 14.52 11.38 3.59
CA THR A 62 13.57 11.30 4.70
C THR A 62 13.41 9.89 5.27
N CYS A 63 13.81 8.85 4.53
CA CYS A 63 13.75 7.47 5.02
C CYS A 63 14.91 7.14 5.99
N PRO A 64 14.72 6.12 6.84
CA PRO A 64 15.80 5.55 7.66
C PRO A 64 16.99 5.05 6.83
N GLU A 65 18.20 5.18 7.38
CA GLU A 65 19.46 4.80 6.70
C GLU A 65 19.50 3.30 6.36
N ASP A 66 19.04 2.45 7.27
CA ASP A 66 18.94 1.00 7.13
C ASP A 66 17.94 0.54 6.06
N PHE A 67 17.04 1.42 5.63
CA PHE A 67 16.11 1.16 4.54
C PHE A 67 16.66 1.54 3.16
N LEU A 68 17.72 2.35 3.08
CA LEU A 68 18.19 2.94 1.82
C LEU A 68 18.55 1.90 0.76
N ASP A 69 19.20 0.81 1.16
CA ASP A 69 19.67 -0.24 0.24
C ASP A 69 18.51 -0.97 -0.45
N GLN A 70 17.40 -1.16 0.26
CA GLN A 70 16.21 -1.86 -0.24
C GLN A 70 15.11 -0.92 -0.74
N ARG A 71 15.24 0.40 -0.51
CA ARG A 71 14.25 1.43 -0.84
C ARG A 71 13.69 1.30 -2.25
N SER A 72 14.56 1.26 -3.26
CA SER A 72 14.12 1.22 -4.67
C SER A 72 13.39 -0.09 -5.00
N ILE A 73 13.80 -1.20 -4.40
CA ILE A 73 13.19 -2.51 -4.61
C ILE A 73 11.78 -2.52 -4.02
N ILE A 74 11.64 -2.05 -2.78
CA ILE A 74 10.36 -2.03 -2.07
C ILE A 74 9.37 -1.04 -2.70
N ILE A 75 9.80 0.18 -3.05
CA ILE A 75 8.92 1.16 -3.72
C ILE A 75 8.42 0.60 -5.06
N LYS A 76 9.29 -0.02 -5.86
CA LYS A 76 8.89 -0.65 -7.13
C LYS A 76 7.92 -1.81 -6.90
N ARG A 77 8.13 -2.62 -5.87
CA ARG A 77 7.24 -3.73 -5.53
C ARG A 77 5.86 -3.23 -5.13
N VAL A 78 5.77 -2.21 -4.28
CA VAL A 78 4.49 -1.56 -3.90
C VAL A 78 3.81 -0.97 -5.13
N LEU A 79 4.54 -0.27 -5.99
CA LEU A 79 3.99 0.25 -7.24
C LEU A 79 3.35 -0.86 -8.09
N THR A 80 4.06 -1.98 -8.30
CA THR A 80 3.53 -3.11 -9.06
C THR A 80 2.28 -3.70 -8.42
N ILE A 81 2.23 -3.79 -7.09
CA ILE A 81 1.04 -4.30 -6.39
C ILE A 81 -0.15 -3.36 -6.62
N LEU A 82 0.02 -2.04 -6.47
CA LEU A 82 -1.04 -1.07 -6.72
C LEU A 82 -1.51 -1.10 -8.19
N GLU A 83 -0.59 -1.19 -9.15
CA GLU A 83 -0.93 -1.29 -10.57
C GLU A 83 -1.76 -2.55 -10.86
N ASN A 84 -1.42 -3.67 -10.22
CA ASN A 84 -2.17 -4.92 -10.33
C ASN A 84 -3.54 -4.87 -9.62
N MET A 85 -3.70 -4.09 -8.56
CA MET A 85 -5.02 -3.92 -7.91
C MET A 85 -6.07 -3.38 -8.88
N ILE A 86 -5.68 -2.43 -9.75
CA ILE A 86 -6.60 -1.83 -10.74
C ILE A 86 -6.48 -2.45 -12.15
N ASN A 87 -5.42 -3.21 -12.42
CA ASN A 87 -5.22 -3.98 -13.66
C ASN A 87 -4.83 -5.43 -13.30
N PRO A 88 -5.78 -6.24 -12.81
CA PRO A 88 -5.47 -7.57 -12.28
C PRO A 88 -4.85 -8.48 -13.36
N PRO A 89 -3.67 -9.08 -13.11
CA PRO A 89 -3.01 -9.95 -14.07
C PRO A 89 -3.67 -11.34 -14.19
N ASN A 90 -4.44 -11.74 -13.18
CA ASN A 90 -5.19 -13.01 -13.12
C ASN A 90 -6.33 -12.91 -12.09
N SER A 91 -7.11 -13.98 -11.94
CA SER A 91 -8.26 -14.06 -11.03
C SER A 91 -7.94 -14.17 -9.54
N ASP A 92 -6.66 -14.29 -9.14
CA ASP A 92 -6.29 -14.27 -7.72
C ASP A 92 -6.41 -12.85 -7.12
N TRP A 93 -6.56 -11.82 -7.96
CA TRP A 93 -6.66 -10.41 -7.56
C TRP A 93 -8.11 -9.97 -7.47
N GLU A 94 -8.69 -10.09 -6.28
CA GLU A 94 -10.12 -9.84 -6.03
C GLU A 94 -10.41 -8.39 -5.61
N PHE A 95 -9.41 -7.50 -5.56
CA PHE A 95 -9.57 -6.12 -5.07
C PHE A 95 -10.73 -5.36 -5.74
N LEU A 96 -10.82 -5.37 -7.07
CA LEU A 96 -11.92 -4.68 -7.77
C LEU A 96 -13.27 -5.36 -7.55
N ASP A 97 -13.29 -6.67 -7.35
CA ASP A 97 -14.52 -7.42 -7.08
C ASP A 97 -15.04 -7.10 -5.68
N ILE A 98 -14.15 -7.00 -4.68
CA ILE A 98 -14.47 -6.57 -3.31
C ILE A 98 -15.14 -5.18 -3.29
N TRP A 99 -14.69 -4.29 -4.18
CA TRP A 99 -15.19 -2.92 -4.28
C TRP A 99 -16.24 -2.72 -5.38
N ASP A 100 -16.81 -3.79 -5.94
CA ASP A 100 -17.83 -3.72 -7.02
C ASP A 100 -17.42 -2.82 -8.21
N ASN A 101 -16.11 -2.75 -8.51
CA ASN A 101 -15.52 -1.89 -9.53
C ASN A 101 -15.87 -0.39 -9.34
N ASP A 102 -15.98 0.07 -8.09
CA ASP A 102 -16.31 1.46 -7.77
C ASP A 102 -15.26 2.44 -8.36
N PRO A 103 -15.66 3.44 -9.16
CA PRO A 103 -14.72 4.39 -9.75
C PRO A 103 -13.97 5.24 -8.71
N GLU A 104 -14.53 5.46 -7.52
CA GLU A 104 -13.89 6.24 -6.45
C GLU A 104 -12.69 5.49 -5.87
N ILE A 105 -12.79 4.17 -5.65
CA ILE A 105 -11.65 3.37 -5.18
C ILE A 105 -10.55 3.30 -6.23
N ILE A 106 -10.92 3.16 -7.51
CA ILE A 106 -9.97 3.11 -8.63
C ILE A 106 -9.21 4.43 -8.69
N SER A 107 -9.91 5.56 -8.64
CA SER A 107 -9.29 6.89 -8.66
C SER A 107 -8.33 7.10 -7.48
N GLU A 108 -8.67 6.60 -6.30
CA GLU A 108 -7.80 6.69 -5.13
C GLU A 108 -6.50 5.88 -5.33
N VAL A 109 -6.59 4.64 -5.83
CA VAL A 109 -5.40 3.83 -6.13
C VAL A 109 -4.55 4.44 -7.25
N GLU A 110 -5.19 5.00 -8.28
CA GLU A 110 -4.49 5.74 -9.34
C GLU A 110 -3.72 6.95 -8.79
N ASN A 111 -4.31 7.70 -7.86
CA ASN A 111 -3.63 8.81 -7.19
C ASN A 111 -2.40 8.32 -6.40
N GLN A 112 -2.52 7.20 -5.67
CA GLN A 112 -1.38 6.60 -4.96
C GLN A 112 -0.26 6.19 -5.94
N ILE A 113 -0.60 5.59 -7.07
CA ILE A 113 0.35 5.23 -8.13
C ILE A 113 1.08 6.47 -8.67
N ILE A 114 0.36 7.56 -8.92
CA ILE A 114 0.93 8.83 -9.40
C ILE A 114 1.92 9.40 -8.39
N GLU A 115 1.56 9.46 -7.10
CA GLU A 115 2.43 10.00 -6.06
C GLU A 115 3.67 9.12 -5.82
N ILE A 116 3.52 7.79 -5.82
CA ILE A 116 4.65 6.86 -5.70
C ILE A 116 5.65 7.05 -6.85
N LYS A 117 5.17 7.25 -8.09
CA LYS A 117 6.05 7.45 -9.25
C LYS A 117 6.95 8.69 -9.12
N LYS A 118 6.58 9.67 -8.28
CA LYS A 118 7.40 10.89 -8.04
C LYS A 118 8.59 10.66 -7.13
N ILE A 119 8.62 9.57 -6.36
CA ILE A 119 9.67 9.29 -5.36
C ILE A 119 10.63 8.15 -5.75
N ILE A 120 10.44 7.56 -6.93
CA ILE A 120 11.30 6.49 -7.49
C ILE A 120 12.66 7.03 -7.90
#